data_AF-A0A418ILR9-F1
#
_entry.id   AF-A0A418ILR9-F1
#
_cell.length_a   1.000
_cell.length_b   1.000
_cell.length_c   1.000
_cell.angle_alpha   90.00
_cell.angle_beta   90.00
_cell.angle_gamma   90.00
#
_symmetry.space_group_name_H-M   'P 1'
#
loop_
_entity.id
_entity.type
_entity.pdbx_description
1 polymer ?
#
loop_
_entity_poly.entity_id
_entity_poly.type
_entity_poly.pdbx_seq_one_letter_code
_entity_poly.pdbx_strand_id
1 'polypeptide(L)'
;MDQVKRIVEDVKVEKKRTDKIFQDVTFEVRAEQVIMFFNYNEIIDNVNGNQIYVKHNHDPEFIDIQELNLLKSELNELEIPYHERRDDFM
;
A
#
# COMPACT_ATOMS: atom_id res chain seq x y z
N MET A 1 14.53 13.50 3.15
CA MET A 1 13.26 13.65 2.43
C MET A 1 12.19 13.04 3.32
N ASP A 2 11.06 13.70 3.46
CA ASP A 2 9.94 13.28 4.31
C ASP A 2 9.42 11.91 3.83
N GLN A 3 9.48 10.88 4.69
CA GLN A 3 9.17 9.50 4.34
C GLN A 3 7.72 9.37 3.84
N VAL A 4 6.80 10.13 4.45
CA VAL A 4 5.39 10.25 4.02
C VAL A 4 5.28 10.68 2.57
N LYS A 5 6.06 11.69 2.13
CA LYS A 5 6.00 12.18 0.75
C LYS A 5 6.49 11.15 -0.25
N ARG A 6 7.50 10.35 0.11
CA ARG A 6 7.97 9.25 -0.75
C ARG A 6 6.85 8.23 -0.93
N ILE A 7 6.26 7.78 0.18
CA ILE A 7 5.17 6.79 0.17
C ILE A 7 3.97 7.28 -0.64
N VAL A 8 3.58 8.55 -0.52
CA VAL A 8 2.48 9.13 -1.30
C VAL A 8 2.79 9.12 -2.80
N GLU A 9 4.03 9.41 -3.21
CA GLU A 9 4.42 9.30 -4.61
C GLU A 9 4.41 7.85 -5.09
N ASP A 10 4.88 6.91 -4.28
CA ASP A 10 4.83 5.47 -4.60
C ASP A 10 3.38 5.02 -4.80
N VAL A 11 2.46 5.39 -3.91
CA VAL A 11 1.02 5.14 -4.05
C VAL A 11 0.46 5.69 -5.37
N LYS A 12 0.85 6.90 -5.78
CA LYS A 12 0.42 7.49 -7.06
C LYS A 12 0.98 6.73 -8.27
N VAL A 13 2.22 6.25 -8.17
CA VAL A 13 2.84 5.43 -9.21
C VAL A 13 2.12 4.09 -9.32
N GLU A 14 1.87 3.43 -8.19
CA GLU A 14 1.17 2.14 -8.10
C GLU A 14 -0.27 2.24 -8.63
N LYS A 15 -0.99 3.33 -8.36
CA LYS A 15 -2.35 3.58 -8.92
C LYS A 15 -2.37 3.71 -10.45
N LYS A 16 -1.24 4.09 -11.09
CA LYS A 16 -1.13 4.25 -12.55
C LYS A 16 -0.64 2.98 -13.24
N ARG A 17 -0.29 1.94 -12.51
CA ARG A 17 0.18 0.68 -13.07
C ARG A 17 -0.95 -0.01 -13.83
N THR A 18 -0.60 -0.57 -14.98
CA THR A 18 -1.51 -1.36 -15.83
C THR A 18 -1.24 -2.85 -15.73
N ASP A 19 -0.09 -3.24 -15.17
CA ASP A 19 0.31 -4.63 -14.95
C ASP A 19 -0.25 -5.23 -13.65
N LYS A 20 -0.60 -4.38 -12.68
CA LYS A 20 -1.29 -4.75 -11.44
C LYS A 20 -2.30 -3.67 -11.08
N ILE A 21 -3.50 -4.07 -10.68
CA ILE A 21 -4.49 -3.12 -10.17
C ILE A 21 -4.23 -2.96 -8.68
N PHE A 22 -3.61 -1.85 -8.31
CA PHE A 22 -3.55 -1.39 -6.93
C PHE A 22 -4.98 -1.17 -6.42
N GLN A 23 -5.34 -1.81 -5.30
CA GLN A 23 -6.67 -1.69 -4.70
C GLN A 23 -6.67 -0.72 -3.53
N ASP A 24 -5.89 -1.04 -2.51
CA ASP A 24 -5.96 -0.38 -1.21
C ASP A 24 -4.63 -0.55 -0.45
N VAL A 25 -4.60 0.04 0.74
CA VAL A 25 -3.48 -0.05 1.68
C VAL A 25 -3.96 -0.70 2.98
N THR A 26 -3.17 -1.59 3.57
CA THR A 26 -3.40 -2.07 4.94
C THR A 26 -2.32 -1.57 5.88
N PHE A 27 -2.73 -0.98 6.99
CA PHE A 27 -1.86 -0.57 8.10
C PHE A 27 -2.00 -1.55 9.25
N GLU A 28 -0.95 -2.30 9.55
CA GLU A 28 -0.83 -3.10 10.77
C GLU A 28 -0.15 -2.29 11.86
N VAL A 29 -0.92 -1.88 12.87
CA VAL A 29 -0.41 -1.11 14.02
C VAL A 29 -0.02 -2.08 15.13
N ARG A 30 1.26 -2.09 15.49
CA ARG A 30 1.85 -2.92 16.55
C ARG A 30 2.56 -2.04 17.57
N ALA A 31 1.93 -1.84 18.72
CA ALA A 31 2.42 -0.99 19.81
C ALA A 31 2.81 0.43 19.35
N GLU A 32 4.07 0.65 18.97
CA GLU A 32 4.61 1.95 18.54
C GLU A 32 5.01 1.98 17.05
N GLN A 33 4.88 0.87 16.33
CA GLN A 33 5.25 0.78 14.92
C GLN A 33 4.05 0.42 14.06
N VAL A 34 4.05 0.92 12.83
CA VAL A 34 3.01 0.64 11.85
C VAL A 34 3.66 0.06 10.61
N ILE A 35 3.16 -1.07 10.15
CA ILE A 35 3.59 -1.68 8.90
C ILE A 35 2.50 -1.45 7.85
N MET A 36 2.87 -0.78 6.77
CA MET A 36 2.00 -0.48 5.65
C MET A 36 2.22 -1.50 4.52
N PHE A 37 1.14 -2.12 4.08
CA PHE A 37 1.12 -3.07 2.97
C PHE A 37 0.31 -2.51 1.80
N PHE A 38 0.83 -2.66 0.59
CA PHE A 38 0.12 -2.34 -0.64
C PHE A 38 -0.63 -3.59 -1.13
N ASN A 39 -1.95 -3.47 -1.26
CA ASN A 39 -2.79 -4.55 -1.73
C ASN A 39 -3.13 -4.38 -3.21
N TYR A 40 -3.08 -5.49 -3.94
CA TYR A 40 -3.28 -5.53 -5.38
C TYR A 40 -4.29 -6.62 -5.72
N ASN A 41 -5.15 -6.35 -6.69
CA ASN A 41 -5.82 -7.41 -7.41
C ASN A 41 -4.85 -8.05 -8.39
N GLU A 42 -4.70 -9.37 -8.31
CA GLU A 42 -4.00 -10.12 -9.34
C GLU A 42 -4.81 -10.06 -10.64
N ILE A 43 -4.31 -9.30 -11.62
CA ILE A 43 -4.78 -9.46 -12.99
C ILE A 43 -4.04 -10.68 -13.54
N ILE A 44 -4.69 -11.84 -13.49
CA ILE A 44 -4.21 -13.00 -14.23
C ILE A 44 -4.56 -12.72 -15.70
N ASP A 45 -3.64 -12.10 -16.44
CA ASP A 45 -3.75 -11.99 -17.90
C ASP A 45 -3.52 -13.38 -18.51
N ASN A 46 -4.56 -14.21 -18.47
CA ASN A 46 -4.55 -15.58 -18.99
C ASN A 46 -4.59 -15.63 -20.54
N VAL A 47 -4.47 -14.49 -21.22
CA VAL A 47 -4.73 -14.41 -22.67
C VAL A 47 -3.49 -14.74 -23.52
N ASN A 48 -2.28 -14.68 -22.98
CA ASN A 48 -1.07 -15.03 -23.74
C ASN A 48 0.01 -15.67 -22.86
N GLY A 49 -0.16 -16.95 -22.49
CA GLY A 49 0.88 -18.00 -22.37
C GLY A 49 2.27 -17.72 -21.78
N ASN A 50 2.54 -16.57 -21.17
CA ASN A 50 3.86 -16.12 -20.75
C ASN A 50 3.81 -15.83 -19.24
N GLN A 51 3.70 -16.91 -18.48
CA GLN A 51 3.66 -16.95 -17.00
C GLN A 51 4.98 -16.50 -16.33
N ILE A 52 5.91 -15.88 -17.07
CA ILE A 52 7.33 -15.85 -16.69
C ILE A 52 7.73 -14.58 -15.91
N TYR A 53 6.91 -13.52 -15.87
CA TYR A 53 7.29 -12.28 -15.17
C TYR A 53 6.09 -11.57 -14.52
N VAL A 54 5.58 -12.13 -13.42
CA VAL A 54 4.76 -11.35 -12.49
C VAL A 54 5.72 -10.47 -11.69
N LYS A 55 5.73 -9.15 -11.92
CA LYS A 55 6.50 -8.20 -11.09
C LYS A 55 6.15 -8.40 -9.61
N HIS A 56 7.08 -8.20 -8.68
CA HIS A 56 6.77 -8.28 -7.26
C HIS A 56 5.79 -7.19 -6.81
N ASN A 57 5.11 -7.41 -5.67
CA ASN A 57 4.36 -6.35 -4.99
C ASN A 57 5.35 -5.32 -4.45
N HIS A 58 4.87 -4.11 -4.17
CA HIS A 58 5.67 -3.16 -3.42
C HIS A 58 6.02 -3.74 -2.04
N ASP A 59 7.23 -3.48 -1.58
CA ASP A 59 7.68 -3.92 -0.27
C ASP A 59 6.87 -3.22 0.84
N PRO A 60 6.70 -3.84 2.01
CA PRO A 60 6.06 -3.19 3.14
C PRO A 60 6.87 -1.99 3.63
N GLU A 61 6.16 -0.92 4.00
CA GLU A 61 6.76 0.30 4.53
C GLU A 61 6.58 0.37 6.06
N PHE A 62 7.64 0.72 6.78
CA PHE A 62 7.62 0.84 8.23
C PHE A 62 7.53 2.30 8.61
N ILE A 63 6.42 2.70 9.24
CA ILE A 63 6.12 4.08 9.61
C ILE A 63 5.74 4.17 11.09
N ASP A 64 5.81 5.37 11.65
CA ASP A 64 5.30 5.65 12.99
C ASP A 64 3.82 6.08 13.00
N ILE A 65 3.26 6.30 14.20
CA ILE A 65 1.86 6.71 14.38
C ILE A 65 1.60 8.13 13.84
N GLN A 66 2.58 9.03 13.91
CA GLN A 66 2.43 10.39 13.38
C GLN A 66 2.37 10.37 11.86
N GLU A 67 3.27 9.63 11.22
CA GLU A 67 3.32 9.39 9.78
C GLU A 67 2.06 8.68 9.28
N LEU A 68 1.53 7.71 10.04
CA LEU A 68 0.24 7.07 9.74
C LEU A 68 -0.90 8.10 9.65
N ASN A 69 -0.98 9.03 10.60
CA ASN A 69 -2.06 10.02 10.62
C ASN A 69 -1.95 10.99 9.43
N LEU A 70 -0.72 11.38 9.06
CA LEU A 70 -0.47 12.18 7.86
C LEU A 70 -0.86 11.41 6.59
N LEU A 71 -0.43 10.15 6.48
CA LEU A 71 -0.75 9.29 5.33
C LEU A 71 -2.25 9.06 5.17
N LYS A 72 -3.00 8.87 6.25
CA LYS A 72 -4.47 8.76 6.18
C LYS A 72 -5.12 10.00 5.57
N SER A 73 -4.63 11.20 5.91
CA SER A 73 -5.13 12.44 5.33
C SER A 73 -4.89 12.47 3.82
N GLU A 74 -3.65 12.19 3.40
CA GLU A 74 -3.26 12.17 1.98
C GLU A 74 -4.01 11.09 1.18
N LEU A 75 -4.18 9.89 1.75
CA LEU A 75 -4.93 8.80 1.10
C LEU A 75 -6.42 9.14 0.94
N ASN A 76 -7.03 9.80 1.94
CA ASN A 76 -8.40 10.30 1.83
C ASN A 76 -8.54 11.33 0.70
N GLU A 77 -7.60 12.26 0.58
CA GLU A 77 -7.58 13.26 -0.51
C GLU A 77 -7.40 12.62 -1.89
N LEU A 78 -6.64 11.53 -1.97
CA LEU A 78 -6.43 10.76 -3.20
C LEU A 78 -7.56 9.76 -3.51
N GLU A 79 -8.58 9.70 -2.65
CA GLU A 79 -9.68 8.74 -2.69
C GLU A 79 -9.18 7.28 -2.74
N ILE A 80 -8.18 6.98 -1.93
CA ILE A 80 -7.57 5.65 -1.85
C ILE A 80 -8.10 4.94 -0.59
N PRO A 81 -8.80 3.82 -0.74
CA PRO A 81 -9.25 3.06 0.42
C PRO A 81 -8.07 2.51 1.21
N TYR A 82 -8.25 2.43 2.53
CA TYR A 82 -7.29 1.79 3.41
C TYR A 82 -7.97 1.05 4.56
N HIS A 83 -7.29 0.06 5.09
CA HIS A 83 -7.68 -0.74 6.24
C HIS A 83 -6.67 -0.57 7.36
N GLU A 84 -7.14 -0.56 8.60
CA GLU A 84 -6.30 -0.50 9.79
C GLU A 84 -6.57 -1.73 10.64
N ARG A 85 -5.53 -2.53 10.90
CA ARG A 85 -5.56 -3.65 11.83
C ARG A 85 -4.73 -3.27 13.05
N ARG A 86 -5.40 -3.18 14.20
CA ARG A 86 -4.75 -3.04 15.50
C ARG A 86 -4.82 -4.37 16.20
N ASP A 87 -3.67 -4.90 16.59
CA ASP A 87 -3.60 -6.13 17.37
C ASP A 87 -3.83 -5.75 18.85
N ASP A 88 -5.10 -5.65 19.24
CA ASP A 88 -5.48 -5.49 20.64
C ASP A 88 -5.27 -6.86 21.34
N PHE A 89 -4.07 -7.08 21.86
CA PHE A 89 -3.84 -8.16 22.83
C PHE A 89 -4.61 -7.81 24.12
N MET A 90 -5.84 -8.30 24.24
CA MET A 90 -6.61 -8.34 25.50
C MET A 90 -6.11 -9.46 26.41
#